data_AF-A0A931N745-F1
#
_entry.id   AF-A0A931N745-F1
#
_cell.length_a   1.000
_cell.length_b   1.000
_cell.length_c   1.000
_cell.angle_alpha   90.00
_cell.angle_beta   90.00
_cell.angle_gamma   90.00
#
_symmetry.space_group_name_H-M   'P 1'
#
loop_
_entity.id
_entity.type
_entity.pdbx_description
1 polymer ?
#
loop_
_entity_poly.entity_id
_entity_poly.type
_entity_poly.pdbx_seq_one_letter_code
_entity_poly.pdbx_strand_id
1 'polypeptide(L)'
;MATTVRRLVIRSGVAVAVAAGSLLVFGPQAAADAPCPDGTARIFFNNSTNICQGAGTATYSSPWASRVCTTSGTKVVIDTTGKRRVNKRHIELDGGGYCTQLELNGQENATIQVSPA
;
A
#
# COMPACT_ATOMS: atom_id res chain seq x y z
N MET A 1 29.48 19.81 -47.16
CA MET A 1 30.49 20.60 -46.41
C MET A 1 29.82 21.18 -45.17
N ALA A 2 30.54 21.15 -44.05
CA ALA A 2 30.03 21.28 -42.70
C ALA A 2 29.63 22.71 -42.29
N THR A 3 28.68 22.80 -41.36
CA THR A 3 28.74 23.76 -40.24
C THR A 3 28.04 23.17 -39.03
N THR A 4 28.82 22.46 -38.23
CA THR A 4 28.51 22.08 -36.85
C THR A 4 28.46 23.34 -36.00
N VAL A 5 27.33 23.64 -35.35
CA VAL A 5 27.28 24.69 -34.32
C VAL A 5 27.43 24.05 -32.95
N ARG A 6 28.46 24.53 -32.25
CA ARG A 6 29.04 24.03 -31.01
C ARG A 6 28.60 24.88 -29.82
N ARG A 7 28.47 24.21 -28.67
CA ARG A 7 28.66 24.68 -27.27
C ARG A 7 27.53 25.48 -26.62
N LEU A 8 26.93 24.88 -25.60
CA LEU A 8 26.62 25.58 -24.36
C LEU A 8 27.29 24.85 -23.19
N VAL A 9 28.34 25.48 -22.68
CA VAL A 9 28.99 25.14 -21.41
C VAL A 9 28.08 25.67 -20.32
N ILE A 10 27.54 24.79 -19.47
CA ILE A 10 26.94 25.23 -18.20
C ILE A 10 27.81 24.68 -17.08
N ARG A 11 28.41 25.64 -16.40
CA ARG A 11 29.26 25.53 -15.22
C ARG A 11 28.51 24.86 -14.07
N SER A 12 29.26 24.08 -13.29
CA SER A 12 28.89 23.56 -11.98
C SER A 12 27.99 24.48 -11.17
N GLY A 13 26.86 23.94 -10.75
CA GLY A 13 26.14 24.34 -9.54
C GLY A 13 25.84 23.07 -8.77
N VAL A 14 26.50 22.87 -7.64
CA VAL A 14 26.20 21.78 -6.70
C VAL A 14 24.78 22.01 -6.19
N ALA A 15 23.81 21.23 -6.68
CA ALA A 15 22.48 21.21 -6.13
C ALA A 15 22.45 20.18 -4.99
N VAL A 16 22.47 20.69 -3.76
CA VAL A 16 22.19 19.92 -2.55
C VAL A 16 20.77 19.35 -2.70
N ALA A 17 20.67 18.04 -2.91
CA ALA A 17 19.39 17.33 -2.91
C ALA A 17 18.87 17.24 -1.47
N VAL A 18 18.10 18.25 -1.07
CA VAL A 18 17.20 18.12 0.07
C VAL A 18 16.03 17.29 -0.42
N ALA A 19 16.05 15.98 -0.11
CA ALA A 19 14.94 15.08 -0.39
C ALA A 19 13.79 15.39 0.57
N ALA A 20 13.02 16.41 0.23
CA ALA A 20 11.74 16.73 0.84
C ALA A 20 10.67 16.77 -0.25
N GLY A 21 9.73 15.81 -0.18
CA GLY A 21 8.40 15.94 -0.75
C GLY A 21 8.19 15.32 -2.14
N SER A 22 7.34 14.30 -2.20
CA SER A 22 6.43 14.12 -3.33
C SER A 22 5.01 14.25 -2.79
N LEU A 23 4.43 15.43 -2.97
CA LEU A 23 2.97 15.63 -2.89
C LEU A 23 2.37 14.88 -4.08
N LEU A 24 1.70 13.76 -3.82
CA LEU A 24 0.93 13.05 -4.84
C LEU A 24 -0.38 13.79 -5.10
N VAL A 25 -0.35 14.75 -6.02
CA VAL A 25 -1.56 15.31 -6.64
C VAL A 25 -1.89 14.45 -7.85
N PHE A 26 -2.85 13.54 -7.70
CA PHE A 26 -3.54 12.91 -8.82
C PHE A 26 -5.04 13.19 -8.68
N GLY A 27 -5.59 13.97 -9.62
CA GLY A 27 -7.02 14.18 -9.81
C GLY A 27 -7.74 12.88 -10.19
N PRO A 28 -9.10 12.89 -10.26
CA PRO A 28 -9.93 11.71 -10.07
C PRO A 28 -9.97 10.86 -11.34
N GLN A 29 -8.95 10.02 -11.54
CA GLN A 29 -8.97 8.91 -12.47
C GLN A 29 -8.62 7.67 -11.65
N ALA A 30 -9.65 6.93 -11.25
CA ALA A 30 -9.62 5.57 -10.69
C ALA A 30 -8.22 4.99 -10.41
N ALA A 31 -7.58 5.41 -9.32
CA ALA A 31 -6.29 4.90 -8.85
C ALA A 31 -6.42 3.52 -8.17
N ALA A 32 -7.39 2.70 -8.59
CA ALA A 32 -7.67 1.39 -8.01
C ALA A 32 -6.83 0.27 -8.64
N ASP A 33 -6.27 0.47 -9.84
CA ASP A 33 -5.75 -0.64 -10.67
C ASP A 33 -4.22 -0.69 -10.86
N ALA A 34 -3.43 0.24 -10.32
CA ALA A 34 -1.96 0.10 -10.37
C ALA A 34 -1.51 -1.00 -9.39
N PRO A 35 -0.88 -2.11 -9.83
CA PRO A 35 -0.50 -3.21 -8.94
C PRO A 35 0.41 -2.70 -7.82
N CYS A 36 0.11 -3.10 -6.58
CA CYS A 36 0.97 -2.78 -5.44
C CYS A 36 2.36 -3.38 -5.66
N PRO A 37 3.44 -2.70 -5.26
CA PRO A 37 4.78 -3.22 -5.42
C PRO A 37 4.97 -4.53 -4.63
N ASP A 38 5.86 -5.38 -5.12
CA ASP A 38 6.27 -6.58 -4.39
C ASP A 38 6.83 -6.21 -3.01
N GLY A 39 6.66 -7.08 -2.02
CA GLY A 39 7.04 -6.73 -0.65
C GLY A 39 5.99 -5.89 0.11
N THR A 40 4.77 -5.75 -0.43
CA THR A 40 3.67 -5.03 0.24
C THR A 40 2.41 -5.90 0.39
N ALA A 41 1.40 -5.37 1.08
CA ALA A 41 0.06 -5.92 1.11
C ALA A 41 -0.93 -4.90 0.56
N ARG A 42 -1.87 -5.36 -0.26
CA ARG A 42 -2.94 -4.50 -0.78
C ARG A 42 -4.15 -4.58 0.14
N ILE A 43 -4.57 -3.44 0.67
CA ILE A 43 -5.68 -3.34 1.62
C ILE A 43 -6.77 -2.51 0.98
N PHE A 44 -7.96 -3.10 0.88
CA PHE A 44 -9.15 -2.44 0.40
C PHE A 44 -10.00 -2.02 1.59
N PHE A 45 -10.59 -0.85 1.49
CA PHE A 45 -11.51 -0.33 2.49
C PHE A 45 -12.95 -0.37 1.98
N ASN A 46 -13.93 -0.38 2.89
CA ASN A 46 -15.36 -0.38 2.55
C ASN A 46 -15.75 0.76 1.58
N ASN A 47 -15.19 1.94 1.78
CA ASN A 47 -15.64 3.20 1.18
C ASN A 47 -14.54 3.98 0.43
N SER A 48 -13.38 3.36 0.17
CA SER A 48 -12.21 4.06 -0.38
C SER A 48 -11.39 3.19 -1.33
N THR A 49 -10.49 3.84 -2.06
CA THR A 49 -9.42 3.23 -2.87
C THR A 49 -8.55 2.33 -2.01
N ASN A 50 -7.98 1.28 -2.62
CA ASN A 50 -7.00 0.44 -1.94
C ASN A 50 -5.73 1.22 -1.58
N ILE A 51 -5.01 0.73 -0.59
CA ILE A 51 -3.66 1.19 -0.24
C ILE A 51 -2.69 0.01 -0.30
N CYS A 52 -1.42 0.31 -0.55
CA CYS A 52 -0.34 -0.65 -0.41
C CYS A 52 0.34 -0.41 0.94
N GLN A 53 0.19 -1.34 1.88
CA GLN A 53 0.88 -1.31 3.16
C GLN A 53 2.23 -2.03 3.01
N GLY A 54 3.33 -1.34 3.32
CA GLY A 54 4.65 -1.96 3.41
C GLY A 54 4.80 -2.86 4.64
N ALA A 55 5.99 -3.43 4.82
CA ALA A 55 6.30 -4.22 6.01
C ALA A 55 6.03 -3.42 7.31
N GLY A 56 5.43 -4.08 8.30
CA GLY A 56 5.03 -3.47 9.57
C GLY A 56 3.60 -3.81 9.97
N THR A 57 3.16 -3.23 11.08
CA THR A 57 1.83 -3.46 11.65
C THR A 57 1.00 -2.18 11.59
N ALA A 58 -0.24 -2.27 11.12
CA ALA A 58 -1.18 -1.17 11.14
C ALA A 58 -2.55 -1.64 11.61
N THR A 59 -3.23 -0.84 12.42
CA THR A 59 -4.58 -1.12 12.90
C THR A 59 -5.57 -0.15 12.27
N TYR A 60 -6.59 -0.69 11.63
CA TYR A 60 -7.63 0.04 10.91
C TYR A 60 -8.96 -0.08 11.65
N SER A 61 -9.39 1.02 12.26
CA SER A 61 -10.72 1.18 12.90
C SER A 61 -11.65 2.10 12.11
N SER A 62 -11.10 2.99 11.29
CA SER A 62 -11.82 3.81 10.31
C SER A 62 -10.82 4.38 9.29
N PRO A 63 -11.00 4.16 7.98
CA PRO A 63 -12.02 3.34 7.34
C PRO A 63 -11.81 1.83 7.60
N TRP A 64 -12.88 1.04 7.58
CA TRP A 64 -12.80 -0.40 7.83
C TRP A 64 -12.21 -1.14 6.63
N ALA A 65 -11.21 -1.98 6.89
CA ALA A 65 -10.64 -2.88 5.90
C ALA A 65 -11.68 -3.95 5.52
N SER A 66 -11.96 -4.08 4.23
CA SER A 66 -12.95 -5.00 3.64
C SER A 66 -12.30 -6.20 2.97
N ARG A 67 -11.10 -6.02 2.42
CA ARG A 67 -10.34 -7.09 1.76
C ARG A 67 -8.86 -6.82 1.91
N VAL A 68 -8.08 -7.88 2.08
CA VAL A 68 -6.62 -7.80 2.18
C VAL A 68 -6.03 -8.84 1.24
N CYS A 69 -5.03 -8.44 0.46
CA CYS A 69 -4.31 -9.31 -0.47
C CYS A 69 -2.81 -9.25 -0.23
N THR A 70 -2.14 -10.40 -0.26
CA THR A 70 -0.68 -10.49 -0.28
C THR A 70 -0.15 -10.13 -1.66
N THR A 71 1.06 -9.59 -1.73
CA THR A 71 1.80 -9.49 -3.00
C THR A 71 2.93 -10.53 -3.02
N SER A 72 3.75 -10.55 -4.06
CA SER A 72 4.86 -11.48 -4.11
C SER A 72 5.85 -11.19 -2.98
N GLY A 73 6.33 -12.25 -2.32
CA GLY A 73 7.33 -12.14 -1.26
C GLY A 73 6.83 -11.56 0.07
N THR A 74 5.51 -11.48 0.31
CA THR A 74 4.94 -11.05 1.60
C THR A 74 4.03 -12.06 2.25
N LYS A 75 4.15 -12.18 3.56
CA LYS A 75 3.17 -12.82 4.44
C LYS A 75 2.36 -11.74 5.14
N VAL A 76 1.08 -12.00 5.30
CA VAL A 76 0.16 -11.06 5.95
C VAL A 76 -0.63 -11.78 7.01
N VAL A 77 -0.58 -11.26 8.23
CA VAL A 77 -1.36 -11.73 9.36
C VAL A 77 -2.41 -10.68 9.69
N ILE A 78 -3.66 -11.11 9.82
CA ILE A 78 -4.81 -10.24 10.00
C ILE A 78 -5.55 -10.67 11.26
N ASP A 79 -5.58 -9.77 12.23
CA ASP A 79 -6.35 -9.89 13.45
C ASP A 79 -7.54 -8.94 13.42
N THR A 80 -8.74 -9.48 13.25
CA THR A 80 -9.98 -8.69 13.39
C THR A 80 -10.49 -8.75 14.82
N THR A 81 -11.09 -7.66 15.24
CA THR A 81 -11.74 -7.50 16.55
C THR A 81 -13.16 -7.02 16.35
N GLY A 82 -14.04 -7.43 17.26
CA GLY A 82 -15.40 -6.94 17.31
C GLY A 82 -16.11 -7.32 18.60
N LYS A 83 -17.27 -6.71 18.83
CA LYS A 83 -18.11 -6.92 20.02
C LYS A 83 -18.49 -8.38 20.25
N ARG A 84 -18.70 -9.14 19.17
CA ARG A 84 -19.05 -10.57 19.21
C ARG A 84 -17.81 -11.43 18.97
N ARG A 85 -17.71 -12.57 19.64
CA ARG A 85 -16.59 -13.53 19.45
C ARG A 85 -16.44 -13.97 17.99
N VAL A 86 -17.55 -14.12 17.26
CA VAL A 86 -17.54 -14.49 15.83
C VAL A 86 -16.86 -13.45 14.93
N ASN A 87 -16.73 -12.21 15.40
CA ASN A 87 -16.06 -11.13 14.67
C ASN A 87 -14.56 -11.04 15.02
N LYS A 88 -14.10 -11.82 16.00
CA LYS A 88 -12.68 -11.95 16.32
C LYS A 88 -12.10 -13.08 15.49
N ARG A 89 -11.22 -12.74 14.54
CA ARG A 89 -10.62 -13.71 13.63
C ARG A 89 -9.13 -13.44 13.54
N HIS A 90 -8.38 -14.54 13.46
CA HIS A 90 -6.97 -14.54 13.11
C HIS A 90 -6.86 -15.23 11.75
N ILE A 91 -6.29 -14.55 10.78
CA ILE A 91 -6.15 -15.04 9.40
C ILE A 91 -4.70 -14.83 8.98
N GLU A 92 -4.04 -15.91 8.62
CA GLU A 92 -2.71 -15.87 8.03
C GLU A 92 -2.84 -16.09 6.52
N LEU A 93 -2.20 -15.21 5.76
CA LEU A 93 -2.08 -15.32 4.32
C LEU A 93 -0.61 -15.45 3.97
N ASP A 94 -0.28 -16.57 3.34
CA ASP A 94 1.05 -16.78 2.78
C ASP A 94 1.29 -15.92 1.53
N GLY A 95 2.56 -15.80 1.17
CA GLY A 95 2.96 -15.14 -0.07
C GLY A 95 2.43 -15.86 -1.31
N GLY A 96 2.21 -15.08 -2.38
CA GLY A 96 1.78 -15.62 -3.66
C GLY A 96 0.50 -15.02 -4.24
N GLY A 97 0.03 -13.88 -3.73
CA GLY A 97 -1.13 -13.18 -4.30
C GLY A 97 -2.48 -13.62 -3.74
N TYR A 98 -2.50 -14.22 -2.54
CA TYR A 98 -3.74 -14.65 -1.90
C TYR A 98 -4.50 -13.46 -1.32
N CYS A 99 -5.82 -13.51 -1.39
CA CYS A 99 -6.71 -12.50 -0.84
C CYS A 99 -7.69 -13.11 0.16
N THR A 100 -8.00 -12.37 1.22
CA THR A 100 -9.11 -12.65 2.11
C THR A 100 -10.08 -11.49 2.18
N GLN A 101 -11.35 -11.80 2.36
CA GLN A 101 -12.40 -10.82 2.62
C GLN A 101 -12.69 -10.77 4.11
N LEU A 102 -12.80 -9.55 4.64
CA LEU A 102 -13.13 -9.30 6.03
C LEU A 102 -14.63 -8.97 6.14
N GLU A 103 -15.26 -9.52 7.17
CA GLU A 103 -16.67 -9.25 7.46
C GLU A 103 -16.79 -7.87 8.12
N LEU A 104 -17.42 -6.93 7.43
CA LEU A 104 -17.56 -5.56 7.91
C LEU A 104 -18.58 -5.44 9.03
N ASN A 105 -19.55 -6.36 9.10
CA ASN A 105 -20.66 -6.30 10.05
C ASN A 105 -20.21 -6.64 11.48
N GLY A 106 -19.99 -5.59 12.27
CA GLY A 106 -19.61 -5.69 13.67
C GLY A 106 -18.10 -5.86 13.89
N GLN A 107 -17.29 -5.55 12.88
CA GLN A 107 -15.87 -5.31 13.02
C GLN A 107 -15.65 -3.94 13.70
N GLU A 108 -14.82 -3.92 14.74
CA GLU A 108 -14.41 -2.70 15.44
C GLU A 108 -13.04 -2.24 14.97
N ASN A 109 -12.12 -3.18 14.75
CA ASN A 109 -10.82 -2.91 14.18
C ASN A 109 -10.27 -4.15 13.45
N ALA A 110 -9.35 -3.92 12.51
CA ALA A 110 -8.51 -4.94 11.90
C ALA A 110 -7.05 -4.53 12.01
N THR A 111 -6.25 -5.35 12.67
CA THR A 111 -4.80 -5.20 12.72
C THR A 111 -4.20 -6.05 11.62
N ILE A 112 -3.45 -5.43 10.74
CA ILE A 112 -2.83 -6.06 9.58
C ILE A 112 -1.32 -5.94 9.76
N GLN A 113 -0.67 -7.09 9.84
CA GLN A 113 0.77 -7.24 9.98
C GLN A 113 1.31 -7.76 8.66
N VAL A 114 2.25 -7.02 8.08
CA VAL A 114 2.90 -7.38 6.82
C VAL A 114 4.34 -7.69 7.12
N SER A 115 4.79 -8.87 6.74
CA SER A 115 6.18 -9.29 6.84
C SER A 115 6.69 -9.83 5.51
N PRO A 116 8.01 -9.81 5.27
CA PRO A 116 8.60 -10.63 4.21
C PRO A 116 8.23 -12.11 4.40
N ALA A 117 8.06 -12.84 3.29
CA ALA A 117 7.75 -14.27 3.29
C ALA A 117 8.95 -15.15 3.64
#